data_AF-A0A811LKR1-F1
#
_entry.id   AF-A0A811LKR1-F1
#
_cell.length_a   1.000
_cell.length_b   1.000
_cell.length_c   1.000
_cell.angle_alpha   90.00
_cell.angle_beta   90.00
_cell.angle_gamma   90.00
#
_symmetry.space_group_name_H-M   'P 1'
#
loop_
_entity.id
_entity.type
_entity.pdbx_description
1 polymer ?
#
loop_
_entity_poly.entity_id
_entity_poly.type
_entity_poly.pdbx_seq_one_letter_code
_entity_poly.pdbx_strand_id
1 'polypeptide(L)'
;MVNFGQPSGFQNVTVIGGGFMGAGIAEAFAAKGFDTTVYDLDDKAVSRAKKKIEVSIRKAHKGRFETDIHNYNLHVFSHLKFSTNFENSVKNADLVVEAIPENLELKQNLFARLEKRCAPSTVFATNTSSLLLKQMSEKMQNKSRLGGLHFFFPVPQSGVVEVMKSEYTSDELFQRLVKVAVELGKHPLKCKDTPAFIVNRIINVMFDQAFQMVEDGICSVEDVDIGLEKAMGHPIGPFKTLDRIGLDTAKKVRDEIARLYPDLIKVRSNSILDKLVKEGHLGVKTGQGFYKYSKKAKL
;
A
#
# COMPACT_ATOMS: atom_id res chain seq x y z
N MET A 1 12.20 -20.34 13.33
CA MET A 1 12.74 -18.96 13.39
C MET A 1 13.20 -18.56 12.00
N VAL A 2 12.91 -17.34 11.55
CA VAL A 2 13.40 -16.87 10.24
C VAL A 2 14.86 -16.50 10.41
N ASN A 3 15.75 -17.15 9.66
CA ASN A 3 17.17 -16.81 9.67
C ASN A 3 17.37 -15.52 8.86
N PHE A 4 17.47 -14.39 9.57
CA PHE A 4 17.66 -13.06 8.97
C PHE A 4 19.05 -12.86 8.34
N GLY A 5 19.98 -13.82 8.50
CA GLY A 5 21.32 -13.73 7.91
C GLY A 5 21.41 -14.12 6.43
N GLN A 6 20.37 -14.75 5.86
CA GLN A 6 20.36 -15.10 4.44
C GLN A 6 19.48 -14.17 3.61
N PRO A 7 19.98 -13.66 2.46
CA PRO A 7 19.24 -12.74 1.63
C PRO A 7 17.97 -13.37 1.04
N SER A 8 17.04 -12.52 0.60
CA SER A 8 15.81 -12.91 -0.11
C SER A 8 16.09 -13.55 -1.48
N GLY A 9 17.25 -13.27 -2.06
CA GLY A 9 17.64 -13.70 -3.39
C GLY A 9 16.91 -12.94 -4.51
N PHE A 10 16.36 -11.76 -4.22
CA PHE A 10 15.86 -10.82 -5.23
C PHE A 10 16.91 -9.75 -5.50
N GLN A 11 17.10 -9.38 -6.77
CA GLN A 11 17.89 -8.21 -7.16
C GLN A 11 17.12 -7.33 -8.15
N ASN A 12 16.46 -7.95 -9.13
CA ASN A 12 15.67 -7.27 -10.15
C ASN A 12 14.20 -7.26 -9.74
N VAL A 13 13.66 -6.07 -9.48
CA VAL A 13 12.27 -5.88 -9.04
C VAL A 13 11.50 -5.09 -10.10
N THR A 14 10.32 -5.57 -10.47
CA THR A 14 9.43 -4.81 -11.36
C THR A 14 8.17 -4.40 -10.61
N VAL A 15 7.87 -3.11 -10.59
CA VAL A 15 6.64 -2.56 -10.02
C VAL A 15 5.66 -2.25 -11.15
N ILE A 16 4.50 -2.92 -11.15
CA ILE A 16 3.45 -2.71 -12.15
C ILE A 16 2.45 -1.68 -11.60
N GLY A 17 2.46 -0.49 -12.19
CA GLY A 17 1.61 0.65 -11.82
C GLY A 17 2.39 1.77 -11.13
N GLY A 18 2.54 2.92 -11.81
CA GLY A 18 3.20 4.14 -11.34
C GLY A 18 2.30 5.05 -10.48
N GLY A 19 1.33 4.44 -9.79
CA GLY A 19 0.41 5.07 -8.85
C GLY A 19 1.11 5.68 -7.64
N PHE A 20 0.34 6.17 -6.67
CA PHE A 20 0.94 6.67 -5.41
C PHE A 20 1.69 5.56 -4.66
N MET A 21 1.07 4.38 -4.51
CA MET A 21 1.70 3.24 -3.85
C MET A 21 2.87 2.70 -4.67
N GLY A 22 2.69 2.43 -5.96
CA GLY A 22 3.74 1.86 -6.78
C GLY A 22 4.99 2.75 -6.90
N ALA A 23 4.84 4.07 -6.97
CA ALA A 23 5.99 4.98 -6.93
C ALA A 23 6.76 4.88 -5.59
N GLY A 24 6.06 4.82 -4.45
CA GLY A 24 6.68 4.67 -3.13
C GLY A 24 7.30 3.29 -2.91
N ILE A 25 6.70 2.23 -3.46
CA ILE A 25 7.27 0.87 -3.46
C ILE A 25 8.57 0.88 -4.25
N ALA A 26 8.55 1.44 -5.47
CA ALA A 26 9.74 1.50 -6.31
C ALA A 26 10.87 2.29 -5.65
N GLU A 27 10.57 3.44 -5.02
CA GLU A 27 11.53 4.20 -4.23
C GLU A 27 12.11 3.37 -3.08
N ALA A 28 11.27 2.63 -2.33
CA ALA A 28 11.74 1.84 -1.19
C ALA A 28 12.71 0.73 -1.61
N PHE A 29 12.44 0.05 -2.73
CA PHE A 29 13.36 -0.94 -3.31
C PHE A 29 14.65 -0.28 -3.83
N ALA A 30 14.55 0.74 -4.67
CA ALA A 30 15.71 1.40 -5.26
C ALA A 30 16.63 2.04 -4.20
N ALA A 31 16.08 2.63 -3.14
CA ALA A 31 16.85 3.16 -2.02
C ALA A 31 17.74 2.11 -1.33
N LYS A 32 17.41 0.82 -1.47
CA LYS A 32 18.14 -0.31 -0.89
C LYS A 32 19.03 -1.03 -1.90
N GLY A 33 19.19 -0.48 -3.11
CA GLY A 33 20.10 -1.00 -4.13
C GLY A 33 19.50 -2.09 -5.02
N PHE A 34 18.18 -2.31 -4.96
CA PHE A 34 17.50 -3.22 -5.88
C PHE A 34 17.29 -2.54 -7.23
N ASP A 35 17.64 -3.22 -8.31
CA ASP A 35 17.42 -2.72 -9.67
C ASP A 35 15.93 -2.79 -9.99
N THR A 36 15.28 -1.63 -9.97
CA THR A 36 13.84 -1.51 -9.93
C THR A 36 13.29 -0.90 -11.22
N THR A 37 12.44 -1.64 -11.91
CA THR A 37 11.73 -1.15 -13.11
C THR A 37 10.30 -0.77 -12.74
N VAL A 38 9.92 0.48 -12.99
CA VAL A 38 8.53 0.95 -12.91
C VAL A 38 7.89 0.86 -14.29
N TYR A 39 6.88 0.01 -14.40
CA TYR A 39 6.06 -0.11 -15.60
C TYR A 39 4.72 0.60 -15.41
N ASP A 40 4.30 1.36 -16.43
CA ASP A 40 2.95 1.88 -16.55
C ASP A 40 2.50 1.93 -18.03
N LEU A 41 1.23 2.22 -18.28
CA LEU A 41 0.59 2.09 -19.59
C LEU A 41 1.07 3.12 -20.62
N ASP A 42 1.47 4.31 -20.18
CA ASP A 42 1.86 5.41 -21.07
C ASP A 42 2.96 6.30 -20.46
N ASP A 43 3.63 7.07 -21.32
CA ASP A 43 4.74 7.93 -20.92
C ASP A 43 4.32 9.03 -19.93
N LYS A 44 3.04 9.45 -19.95
CA LYS A 44 2.52 10.43 -18.98
C LYS A 44 2.43 9.79 -17.60
N ALA A 45 1.98 8.55 -17.50
CA ALA A 45 1.89 7.79 -16.25
C ALA A 45 3.27 7.52 -15.66
N VAL A 46 4.20 7.08 -16.50
CA VAL A 46 5.62 6.93 -16.15
C VAL A 46 6.23 8.25 -15.65
N SER A 47 6.03 9.35 -16.38
CA SER A 47 6.53 10.67 -15.99
C SER A 47 5.94 11.14 -14.65
N ARG A 48 4.66 10.85 -14.40
CA ARG A 48 4.02 11.12 -13.09
C ARG A 48 4.64 10.29 -11.98
N ALA A 49 4.96 9.02 -12.23
CA ALA A 49 5.62 8.15 -11.25
C ALA A 49 6.99 8.70 -10.85
N LYS A 50 7.82 9.06 -11.84
CA LYS A 50 9.12 9.72 -11.63
C LYS A 50 8.99 10.97 -10.75
N LYS A 51 8.07 11.88 -11.12
CA LYS A 51 7.84 13.12 -10.36
C LYS A 51 7.38 12.85 -8.91
N LYS A 52 6.56 11.82 -8.68
CA LYS A 52 6.15 11.44 -7.32
C LYS A 52 7.34 11.02 -6.46
N ILE A 53 8.27 10.25 -7.02
CA ILE A 53 9.50 9.82 -6.33
C ILE A 53 10.37 11.04 -6.01
N GLU A 54 10.60 11.94 -6.98
CA GLU A 54 11.35 13.19 -6.74
C GLU A 54 10.74 14.03 -5.61
N VAL A 55 9.42 14.18 -5.58
CA VAL A 55 8.69 14.91 -4.54
C VAL A 55 8.79 14.19 -3.19
N SER A 56 8.66 12.86 -3.18
CA SER A 56 8.77 12.03 -1.98
C SER A 56 10.14 12.20 -1.32
N ILE A 57 11.22 12.08 -2.10
CA ILE A 57 12.60 12.28 -1.63
C ILE A 57 12.78 13.67 -1.02
N ARG A 58 12.36 14.73 -1.74
CA ARG A 58 12.46 16.10 -1.23
C ARG A 58 11.72 16.30 0.09
N LYS A 59 10.53 15.69 0.24
CA LYS A 59 9.75 15.75 1.47
C LYS A 59 10.41 14.99 2.62
N ALA A 60 10.90 13.78 2.36
CA ALA A 60 11.54 12.92 3.35
C ALA A 60 12.81 13.53 3.94
N HIS A 61 13.54 14.32 3.14
CA HIS A 61 14.79 14.96 3.51
C HIS A 61 14.65 16.48 3.76
N LYS A 62 13.43 16.97 3.96
CA LYS A 62 13.19 18.39 4.28
C LYS A 62 14.02 18.81 5.51
N GLY A 63 14.79 19.89 5.36
CA GLY A 63 15.66 20.41 6.42
C GLY A 63 17.06 19.80 6.47
N ARG A 64 17.39 18.85 5.58
CA ARG A 64 18.78 18.40 5.36
C ARG A 64 19.50 19.31 4.35
N PHE A 65 20.83 19.18 4.28
CA PHE A 65 21.62 19.89 3.28
C PHE A 65 21.23 19.46 1.85
N GLU A 66 21.21 20.41 0.91
CA GLU A 66 20.84 20.13 -0.48
C GLU A 66 21.74 19.06 -1.12
N THR A 67 23.02 19.01 -0.71
CA THR A 67 23.98 17.97 -1.13
C THR A 67 23.53 16.57 -0.73
N ASP A 68 22.96 16.40 0.47
CA ASP A 68 22.49 15.09 0.94
C ASP A 68 21.26 14.64 0.17
N ILE A 69 20.34 15.57 -0.10
CA ILE A 69 19.14 15.33 -0.91
C ILE A 69 19.56 14.92 -2.32
N HIS A 70 20.51 15.65 -2.91
CA HIS A 70 21.03 15.38 -4.25
C HIS A 70 21.70 13.99 -4.33
N ASN A 71 22.59 13.67 -3.38
CA ASN A 71 23.26 12.38 -3.35
C ASN A 71 22.30 11.20 -3.18
N TYR A 72 21.31 11.34 -2.28
CA TYR A 72 20.26 10.33 -2.11
C TYR A 72 19.43 10.17 -3.38
N ASN A 73 19.07 11.27 -4.03
CA ASN A 73 18.36 11.25 -5.31
C ASN A 73 19.16 10.49 -6.37
N LEU A 74 20.45 10.82 -6.55
CA LEU A 74 21.33 10.12 -7.50
C LEU A 74 21.39 8.61 -7.24
N HIS A 75 21.56 8.22 -5.97
CA HIS A 75 21.57 6.80 -5.56
C HIS A 75 20.26 6.09 -5.89
N VAL A 76 19.11 6.67 -5.53
CA VAL A 76 17.81 6.06 -5.83
C VAL A 76 17.60 5.95 -7.34
N PHE A 77 17.91 7.01 -8.10
CA PHE A 77 17.69 7.03 -9.54
C PHE A 77 18.68 6.18 -10.33
N SER A 78 19.87 5.87 -9.82
CA SER A 78 20.78 4.92 -10.47
C SER A 78 20.23 3.49 -10.49
N HIS A 79 19.32 3.18 -9.58
CA HIS A 79 18.63 1.88 -9.51
C HIS A 79 17.22 1.89 -10.11
N LEU A 80 16.73 3.02 -10.64
CA LEU A 80 15.39 3.12 -11.24
C LEU A 80 15.43 3.10 -12.76
N LYS A 81 14.60 2.24 -13.34
CA LYS A 81 14.23 2.26 -14.75
C LYS A 81 12.73 2.49 -14.87
N PHE A 82 12.35 3.13 -15.95
CA PHE A 82 10.96 3.46 -16.24
C PHE A 82 10.62 2.97 -17.64
N SER A 83 9.46 2.33 -17.81
CA SER A 83 9.11 1.72 -19.09
C SER A 83 7.61 1.68 -19.34
N THR A 84 7.25 1.77 -20.62
CA THR A 84 5.91 1.48 -21.16
C THR A 84 5.87 0.15 -21.91
N ASN A 85 7.00 -0.56 -22.00
CA ASN A 85 7.08 -1.87 -22.64
C ASN A 85 6.98 -2.98 -21.59
N PHE A 86 5.81 -3.61 -21.51
CA PHE A 86 5.52 -4.63 -20.49
C PHE A 86 6.49 -5.82 -20.57
N GLU A 87 6.67 -6.37 -21.77
CA GLU A 87 7.47 -7.56 -22.02
C GLU A 87 8.93 -7.37 -21.60
N ASN A 88 9.53 -6.22 -21.95
CA ASN A 88 10.89 -5.90 -21.51
C ASN A 88 10.97 -5.63 -20.01
N SER A 89 9.91 -5.07 -19.41
CA SER A 89 9.89 -4.74 -17.98
C SER A 89 9.86 -5.97 -17.08
N VAL A 90 9.35 -7.10 -17.54
CA VAL A 90 9.15 -8.30 -16.70
C VAL A 90 10.10 -9.44 -17.03
N LYS A 91 10.80 -9.39 -18.18
CA LYS A 91 11.63 -10.48 -18.70
C LYS A 91 12.69 -11.00 -17.72
N ASN A 92 13.36 -10.09 -17.01
CA ASN A 92 14.47 -10.39 -16.10
C ASN A 92 14.10 -10.14 -14.62
N ALA A 93 12.81 -10.03 -14.31
CA ALA A 93 12.38 -9.77 -12.94
C ALA A 93 12.54 -11.02 -12.07
N ASP A 94 13.14 -10.86 -10.89
CA ASP A 94 13.10 -11.89 -9.85
C ASP A 94 11.77 -11.82 -9.09
N LEU A 95 11.34 -10.58 -8.80
CA LEU A 95 10.10 -10.26 -8.11
C LEU A 95 9.31 -9.20 -8.90
N VAL A 96 8.03 -9.46 -9.15
CA VAL A 96 7.09 -8.45 -9.66
C VAL A 96 6.13 -8.05 -8.54
N VAL A 97 6.03 -6.76 -8.23
CA VAL A 97 5.10 -6.19 -7.26
C VAL A 97 3.98 -5.44 -8.00
N GLU A 98 2.76 -5.92 -7.85
CA GLU A 98 1.56 -5.35 -8.45
C GLU A 98 0.97 -4.24 -7.58
N ALA A 99 0.75 -3.06 -8.18
CA ALA A 99 0.13 -1.89 -7.56
C ALA A 99 -0.81 -1.13 -8.56
N ILE A 100 -1.55 -1.88 -9.37
CA ILE A 100 -2.58 -1.42 -10.30
C ILE A 100 -3.92 -1.19 -9.58
N PRO A 101 -4.94 -0.60 -10.25
CA PRO A 101 -6.25 -0.35 -9.64
C PRO A 101 -6.88 -1.60 -9.00
N GLU A 102 -7.66 -1.35 -7.94
CA GLU A 102 -8.27 -2.39 -7.10
C GLU A 102 -9.48 -3.06 -7.78
N ASN A 103 -9.20 -3.86 -8.81
CA ASN A 103 -10.17 -4.60 -9.59
C ASN A 103 -9.69 -6.04 -9.76
N LEU A 104 -10.52 -7.00 -9.31
CA LEU A 104 -10.16 -8.41 -9.30
C LEU A 104 -9.85 -8.95 -10.69
N GLU A 105 -10.69 -8.65 -11.69
CA GLU A 105 -10.51 -9.17 -13.04
C GLU A 105 -9.22 -8.64 -13.69
N LEU A 106 -8.93 -7.34 -13.53
CA LEU A 106 -7.68 -6.73 -14.02
C LEU A 106 -6.46 -7.41 -13.40
N LYS A 107 -6.46 -7.66 -12.08
CA LYS A 107 -5.35 -8.32 -11.38
C LYS A 107 -5.22 -9.79 -11.77
N GLN A 108 -6.32 -10.53 -11.89
CA GLN A 108 -6.30 -11.92 -12.38
C GLN A 108 -5.71 -12.02 -13.80
N ASN A 109 -6.14 -11.14 -14.71
CA ASN A 109 -5.62 -11.09 -16.08
C ASN A 109 -4.13 -10.70 -16.10
N LEU A 110 -3.71 -9.78 -15.24
CA LEU A 110 -2.32 -9.40 -15.09
C LEU A 110 -1.46 -10.57 -14.62
N PHE A 111 -1.83 -11.28 -13.55
CA PHE A 111 -1.03 -12.40 -13.06
C PHE A 111 -0.94 -13.57 -14.06
N ALA A 112 -2.03 -13.87 -14.77
CA ALA A 112 -2.00 -14.85 -15.86
C ALA A 112 -1.08 -14.41 -17.01
N ARG A 113 -1.02 -13.11 -17.33
CA ARG A 113 -0.09 -12.57 -18.33
C ARG A 113 1.35 -12.61 -17.84
N LEU A 114 1.61 -12.23 -16.58
CA LEU A 114 2.94 -12.26 -15.97
C LEU A 114 3.51 -13.67 -16.00
N GLU A 115 2.72 -14.68 -15.61
CA GLU A 115 3.13 -16.08 -15.65
C GLU A 115 3.60 -16.55 -17.03
N LYS A 116 2.95 -16.09 -18.10
CA LYS A 116 3.32 -16.44 -19.49
C LYS A 116 4.55 -15.70 -20.02
N ARG A 117 4.90 -14.56 -19.43
CA ARG A 117 5.94 -13.64 -19.95
C ARG A 117 7.22 -13.66 -19.12
N CYS A 118 7.13 -14.01 -17.85
CA CYS A 118 8.28 -14.06 -16.95
C CYS A 118 8.96 -15.43 -16.99
N ALA A 119 10.18 -15.51 -16.45
CA ALA A 119 10.84 -16.79 -16.24
C ALA A 119 10.03 -17.68 -15.27
N PRO A 120 10.15 -19.01 -15.34
CA PRO A 120 9.50 -19.92 -14.38
C PRO A 120 9.86 -19.63 -12.91
N SER A 121 11.07 -19.12 -12.66
CA SER A 121 11.58 -18.74 -11.34
C SER A 121 11.09 -17.38 -10.83
N THR A 122 10.52 -16.52 -11.69
CA THR A 122 9.98 -15.23 -11.27
C THR A 122 8.77 -15.43 -10.36
N VAL A 123 8.71 -14.66 -9.29
CA VAL A 123 7.60 -14.68 -8.32
C VAL A 123 6.87 -13.34 -8.29
N PHE A 124 5.64 -13.38 -7.78
CA PHE A 124 4.71 -12.28 -7.84
C PHE A 124 4.23 -11.92 -6.44
N ALA A 125 4.12 -10.62 -6.19
CA ALA A 125 3.48 -10.08 -5.00
C ALA A 125 2.46 -9.01 -5.40
N THR A 126 1.41 -8.87 -4.60
CA THR A 126 0.42 -7.79 -4.74
C THR A 126 0.42 -6.90 -3.51
N ASN A 127 0.23 -5.60 -3.74
CA ASN A 127 0.00 -4.59 -2.72
C ASN A 127 -1.50 -4.35 -2.44
N THR A 128 -2.41 -5.22 -2.91
CA THR A 128 -3.86 -5.06 -2.63
C THR A 128 -4.14 -4.88 -1.13
N SER A 129 -5.21 -4.15 -0.82
CA SER A 129 -5.66 -3.90 0.56
C SER A 129 -6.95 -4.64 0.91
N SER A 130 -7.65 -5.24 -0.07
CA SER A 130 -8.97 -5.85 0.12
C SER A 130 -9.20 -7.20 -0.58
N LEU A 131 -8.46 -7.53 -1.64
CA LEU A 131 -8.67 -8.74 -2.43
C LEU A 131 -7.84 -9.91 -1.90
N LEU A 132 -8.38 -11.13 -2.01
CA LEU A 132 -7.69 -12.34 -1.56
C LEU A 132 -6.72 -12.85 -2.62
N LEU A 133 -5.54 -13.28 -2.19
CA LEU A 133 -4.55 -13.97 -3.02
C LEU A 133 -5.17 -15.18 -3.72
N LYS A 134 -6.02 -15.94 -3.01
CA LYS A 134 -6.76 -17.07 -3.56
C LYS A 134 -7.54 -16.68 -4.82
N GLN A 135 -8.32 -15.59 -4.74
CA GLN A 135 -9.13 -15.11 -5.86
C GLN A 135 -8.26 -14.56 -7.00
N MET A 136 -7.22 -13.78 -6.69
CA MET A 136 -6.33 -13.23 -7.71
C MET A 136 -5.55 -14.29 -8.47
N SER A 137 -5.25 -15.42 -7.82
CA SER A 137 -4.52 -16.55 -8.41
C SER A 137 -5.36 -17.43 -9.35
N GLU A 138 -6.68 -17.22 -9.48
CA GLU A 138 -7.58 -18.15 -10.17
C GLU A 138 -7.20 -18.43 -11.63
N LYS A 139 -6.70 -17.40 -12.35
CA LYS A 139 -6.27 -17.53 -13.75
C LYS A 139 -4.82 -17.97 -13.91
N MET A 140 -4.09 -18.20 -12.82
CA MET A 140 -2.72 -18.73 -12.84
C MET A 140 -2.72 -20.26 -12.85
N GLN A 141 -1.79 -20.83 -13.60
CA GLN A 141 -1.42 -22.24 -13.59
C GLN A 141 -0.57 -22.56 -12.35
N ASN A 142 0.51 -21.82 -12.09
CA ASN A 142 1.36 -22.01 -10.92
C ASN A 142 1.10 -20.95 -9.84
N LYS A 143 0.02 -21.18 -9.08
CA LYS A 143 -0.45 -20.31 -7.98
C LYS A 143 0.55 -20.19 -6.82
N SER A 144 1.51 -21.11 -6.71
CA SER A 144 2.50 -21.10 -5.62
C SER A 144 3.46 -19.91 -5.67
N ARG A 145 3.52 -19.24 -6.82
CA ARG A 145 4.38 -18.08 -7.06
C ARG A 145 3.72 -16.74 -6.73
N LEU A 146 2.48 -16.72 -6.22
CA LEU A 146 1.82 -15.48 -5.79
C LEU A 146 1.76 -15.39 -4.27
N GLY A 147 2.28 -14.28 -3.73
CA GLY A 147 2.13 -13.88 -2.34
C GLY A 147 1.64 -12.44 -2.20
N GLY A 148 1.55 -11.94 -0.97
CA GLY A 148 1.22 -10.54 -0.71
C GLY A 148 2.37 -9.78 -0.08
N LEU A 149 2.56 -8.53 -0.51
CA LEU A 149 3.40 -7.51 0.12
C LEU A 149 2.59 -6.22 0.23
N HIS A 150 1.85 -6.07 1.31
CA HIS A 150 0.99 -4.91 1.54
C HIS A 150 1.75 -3.85 2.33
N PHE A 151 2.14 -2.79 1.63
CA PHE A 151 2.85 -1.65 2.15
C PHE A 151 1.88 -0.58 2.69
N PHE A 152 2.34 0.19 3.66
CA PHE A 152 1.58 1.28 4.25
C PHE A 152 2.12 2.62 3.76
N PHE A 153 1.21 3.55 3.45
CA PHE A 153 1.56 4.90 3.04
C PHE A 153 1.97 5.76 4.25
N PRO A 154 3.00 6.63 4.12
CA PRO A 154 3.98 6.70 3.03
C PRO A 154 4.97 5.53 3.02
N VAL A 155 5.15 4.90 1.86
CA VAL A 155 5.88 3.62 1.75
C VAL A 155 7.35 3.71 2.18
N PRO A 156 8.16 4.71 1.77
CA PRO A 156 9.55 4.78 2.20
C PRO A 156 9.71 4.95 3.72
N GLN A 157 8.79 5.67 4.36
CA GLN A 157 8.84 5.97 5.80
C GLN A 157 8.19 4.90 6.68
N SER A 158 7.20 4.14 6.18
CA SER A 158 6.55 3.08 6.96
C SER A 158 7.56 2.04 7.43
N GLY A 159 7.55 1.76 8.73
CA GLY A 159 8.39 0.73 9.35
C GLY A 159 7.87 -0.70 9.21
N VAL A 160 6.73 -0.92 8.55
CA VAL A 160 6.08 -2.24 8.48
C VAL A 160 5.60 -2.58 7.06
N VAL A 161 5.50 -3.88 6.79
CA VAL A 161 4.84 -4.48 5.61
C VAL A 161 4.10 -5.71 6.06
N GLU A 162 2.85 -5.87 5.63
CA GLU A 162 2.14 -7.14 5.80
C GLU A 162 2.59 -8.12 4.71
N VAL A 163 3.01 -9.31 5.13
CA VAL A 163 3.42 -10.41 4.24
C VAL A 163 2.39 -11.51 4.36
N MET A 164 1.71 -11.78 3.24
CA MET A 164 0.58 -12.70 3.20
C MET A 164 0.93 -13.96 2.41
N LYS A 165 0.38 -15.09 2.84
CA LYS A 165 0.33 -16.32 2.04
C LYS A 165 -1.07 -16.91 1.97
N SER A 166 -1.45 -17.38 0.80
CA SER A 166 -2.62 -18.23 0.59
C SER A 166 -2.30 -19.69 0.91
N GLU A 167 -3.28 -20.58 0.77
CA GLU A 167 -3.09 -22.03 0.80
C GLU A 167 -2.21 -22.55 -0.36
N TYR A 168 -2.09 -21.80 -1.45
CA TYR A 168 -1.30 -22.20 -2.62
C TYR A 168 0.13 -21.67 -2.59
N THR A 169 0.35 -20.51 -1.97
CA THR A 169 1.64 -19.82 -1.92
C THR A 169 2.72 -20.73 -1.32
N SER A 170 3.84 -20.92 -2.00
CA SER A 170 4.92 -21.77 -1.48
C SER A 170 5.54 -21.18 -0.22
N ASP A 171 5.94 -22.05 0.71
CA ASP A 171 6.66 -21.62 1.91
C ASP A 171 7.99 -20.95 1.56
N GLU A 172 8.65 -21.41 0.50
CA GLU A 172 9.87 -20.78 -0.02
C GLU A 172 9.62 -19.31 -0.40
N LEU A 173 8.58 -19.04 -1.22
CA LEU A 173 8.22 -17.68 -1.60
C LEU A 173 7.89 -16.85 -0.35
N PHE A 174 7.06 -17.39 0.54
CA PHE A 174 6.68 -16.68 1.76
C PHE A 174 7.91 -16.27 2.59
N GLN A 175 8.91 -17.14 2.76
CA GLN A 175 10.14 -16.78 3.45
C GLN A 175 10.96 -15.73 2.70
N ARG A 176 11.04 -15.79 1.37
CA ARG A 176 11.73 -14.77 0.55
C ARG A 176 11.05 -13.41 0.67
N LEU A 177 9.72 -13.35 0.68
CA LEU A 177 8.96 -12.10 0.89
C LEU A 177 9.15 -11.54 2.31
N VAL A 178 9.22 -12.39 3.33
CA VAL A 178 9.56 -11.96 4.70
C VAL A 178 10.97 -11.36 4.75
N LYS A 179 11.95 -12.01 4.10
CA LYS A 179 13.33 -11.52 4.05
C LYS A 179 13.43 -10.19 3.31
N VAL A 180 12.77 -10.04 2.17
CA VAL A 180 12.85 -8.79 1.40
C VAL A 180 12.24 -7.61 2.17
N ALA A 181 11.17 -7.82 2.93
CA ALA A 181 10.64 -6.79 3.82
C ALA A 181 11.69 -6.28 4.83
N VAL A 182 12.52 -7.19 5.37
CA VAL A 182 13.61 -6.86 6.30
C VAL A 182 14.75 -6.13 5.59
N GLU A 183 15.13 -6.57 4.39
CA GLU A 183 16.12 -5.89 3.55
C GLU A 183 15.68 -4.45 3.21
N LEU A 184 14.36 -4.24 3.05
CA LEU A 184 13.76 -2.92 2.90
C LEU A 184 13.79 -2.06 4.18
N GLY A 185 14.32 -2.59 5.29
CA GLY A 185 14.34 -1.93 6.60
C GLY A 185 12.97 -1.90 7.28
N LYS A 186 12.09 -2.84 6.94
CA LYS A 186 10.71 -2.90 7.44
C LYS A 186 10.50 -4.16 8.26
N HIS A 187 9.63 -4.08 9.26
CA HIS A 187 9.23 -5.22 10.06
C HIS A 187 8.10 -5.99 9.34
N PRO A 188 8.29 -7.28 9.01
CA PRO A 188 7.27 -8.08 8.34
C PRO A 188 6.18 -8.55 9.31
N LEU A 189 4.95 -8.10 9.09
CA LEU A 189 3.75 -8.58 9.77
C LEU A 189 3.18 -9.77 9.00
N LYS A 190 3.36 -10.98 9.52
CA LYS A 190 3.01 -12.23 8.84
C LYS A 190 1.54 -12.56 9.06
N CYS A 191 0.78 -12.73 7.98
CA CYS A 191 -0.63 -13.12 8.07
C CYS A 191 -1.04 -14.14 7.00
N LYS A 192 -2.17 -14.78 7.25
CA LYS A 192 -2.86 -15.61 6.24
C LYS A 192 -3.58 -14.68 5.26
N ASP A 193 -3.93 -15.24 4.10
CA ASP A 193 -4.83 -14.63 3.13
C ASP A 193 -6.25 -14.51 3.69
N THR A 194 -6.46 -13.47 4.49
CA THR A 194 -7.74 -13.15 5.11
C THR A 194 -8.09 -11.71 4.81
N PRO A 195 -9.37 -11.36 4.74
CA PRO A 195 -9.75 -10.02 4.34
C PRO A 195 -9.28 -8.95 5.32
N ALA A 196 -8.83 -7.82 4.77
CA ALA A 196 -8.29 -6.68 5.52
C ALA A 196 -7.11 -7.03 6.46
N PHE A 197 -6.50 -8.21 6.30
CA PHE A 197 -5.25 -8.63 6.94
C PHE A 197 -5.24 -8.40 8.46
N ILE A 198 -4.23 -7.71 9.00
CA ILE A 198 -4.08 -7.42 10.43
C ILE A 198 -4.51 -5.97 10.69
N VAL A 199 -3.78 -5.01 10.11
CA VAL A 199 -3.87 -3.59 10.49
C VAL A 199 -5.19 -3.00 10.02
N ASN A 200 -5.57 -3.22 8.75
CA ASN A 200 -6.83 -2.71 8.22
C ASN A 200 -8.03 -3.31 8.97
N ARG A 201 -7.95 -4.58 9.41
CA ARG A 201 -9.02 -5.21 10.18
C ARG A 201 -9.19 -4.56 11.55
N ILE A 202 -8.10 -4.32 12.29
CA ILE A 202 -8.14 -3.69 13.61
C ILE A 202 -8.59 -2.23 13.51
N ILE A 203 -8.01 -1.46 12.58
CA ILE A 203 -8.30 -0.03 12.46
C ILE A 203 -9.76 0.23 12.07
N ASN A 204 -10.35 -0.64 11.25
CA ASN A 204 -11.75 -0.50 10.85
C ASN A 204 -12.72 -0.71 12.02
N VAL A 205 -12.43 -1.63 12.95
CA VAL A 205 -13.24 -1.81 14.17
C VAL A 205 -13.16 -0.57 15.06
N MET A 206 -11.97 0.00 15.20
CA MET A 206 -11.77 1.23 15.94
C MET A 206 -12.50 2.41 15.31
N PHE A 207 -12.45 2.56 13.98
CA PHE A 207 -13.22 3.59 13.28
C PHE A 207 -14.72 3.43 13.47
N ASP A 208 -15.23 2.21 13.43
CA ASP A 208 -16.66 1.97 13.65
C ASP A 208 -17.13 2.34 15.05
N GLN A 209 -16.33 2.03 16.08
CA GLN A 209 -16.63 2.48 17.43
C GLN A 209 -16.54 4.01 17.55
N ALA A 210 -15.53 4.64 16.94
CA ALA A 210 -15.40 6.09 16.94
C ALA A 210 -16.59 6.78 16.26
N PHE A 211 -17.02 6.30 15.10
CA PHE A 211 -18.21 6.83 14.41
C PHE A 211 -19.46 6.69 15.27
N GLN A 212 -19.69 5.50 15.82
CA GLN A 212 -20.87 5.23 16.63
C GLN A 212 -20.94 6.14 17.85
N MET A 213 -19.84 6.30 18.60
CA MET A 213 -19.84 7.15 19.80
C MET A 213 -20.19 8.62 19.48
N VAL A 214 -19.74 9.11 18.33
CA VAL A 214 -20.07 10.47 17.86
C VAL A 214 -21.52 10.56 17.40
N GLU A 215 -22.01 9.57 16.66
CA GLU A 215 -23.40 9.54 16.16
C GLU A 215 -24.43 9.39 17.30
N ASP A 216 -24.11 8.60 18.32
CA ASP A 216 -24.93 8.40 19.52
C ASP A 216 -24.85 9.63 20.47
N GLY A 217 -24.07 10.66 20.14
CA GLY A 217 -23.92 11.88 20.93
C GLY A 217 -23.17 11.70 22.25
N ILE A 218 -22.41 10.61 22.38
CA ILE A 218 -21.65 10.28 23.60
C ILE A 218 -20.45 11.24 23.77
N CYS A 219 -19.79 11.60 22.66
CA CYS A 219 -18.64 12.49 22.67
C CYS A 219 -18.45 13.23 21.33
N SER A 220 -17.59 14.24 21.33
CA SER A 220 -17.21 14.97 20.11
C SER A 220 -16.15 14.21 19.29
N VAL A 221 -16.00 14.58 18.00
CA VAL A 221 -14.91 14.09 17.13
C VAL A 221 -13.55 14.43 17.75
N GLU A 222 -13.44 15.64 18.29
CA GLU A 222 -12.24 16.18 18.93
C GLU A 222 -11.83 15.35 20.15
N ASP A 223 -12.78 15.00 21.02
CA ASP A 223 -12.49 14.25 22.25
C ASP A 223 -12.04 12.83 21.96
N VAL A 224 -12.60 12.17 20.92
CA VAL A 224 -12.13 10.85 20.48
C VAL A 224 -10.68 10.92 20.02
N ASP A 225 -10.35 11.90 19.17
CA ASP A 225 -8.99 12.08 18.66
C ASP A 225 -8.01 12.42 19.79
N ILE A 226 -8.35 13.35 20.67
CA ILE A 226 -7.52 13.74 21.82
C ILE A 226 -7.31 12.55 22.76
N GLY A 227 -8.35 11.77 23.04
CA GLY A 227 -8.26 10.57 23.88
C GLY A 227 -7.27 9.57 23.31
N LEU A 228 -7.36 9.25 22.01
CA LEU A 228 -6.44 8.29 21.40
C LEU A 228 -5.02 8.85 21.25
N GLU A 229 -4.87 10.14 21.01
CA GLU A 229 -3.55 10.79 20.91
C GLU A 229 -2.85 10.88 22.27
N LYS A 230 -3.54 11.40 23.29
CA LYS A 230 -2.95 11.74 24.58
C LYS A 230 -2.92 10.59 25.57
N ALA A 231 -3.96 9.74 25.59
CA ALA A 231 -4.04 8.62 26.53
C ALA A 231 -3.49 7.32 25.95
N MET A 232 -3.74 7.04 24.66
CA MET A 232 -3.32 5.80 24.01
C MET A 232 -2.01 5.93 23.21
N GLY A 233 -1.47 7.14 23.09
CA GLY A 233 -0.19 7.40 22.43
C GLY A 233 -0.23 7.29 20.90
N HIS A 234 -1.41 7.38 20.29
CA HIS A 234 -1.50 7.40 18.83
C HIS A 234 -0.86 8.69 18.29
N PRO A 235 -0.03 8.63 17.22
CA PRO A 235 0.54 9.84 16.65
C PRO A 235 -0.51 10.83 16.13
N ILE A 236 -1.64 10.30 15.66
CA ILE A 236 -2.76 11.04 15.05
C ILE A 236 -4.05 10.31 15.43
N GLY A 237 -5.08 11.06 15.83
CA GLY A 237 -6.39 10.51 16.15
C GLY A 237 -7.10 9.89 14.92
N PRO A 238 -8.10 9.02 15.14
CA PRO A 238 -8.80 8.32 14.07
C PRO A 238 -9.45 9.24 13.04
N PHE A 239 -10.11 10.32 13.44
CA PHE A 239 -10.80 11.23 12.52
C PHE A 239 -9.84 12.08 11.71
N LYS A 240 -8.79 12.63 12.33
CA LYS A 240 -7.66 13.26 11.61
C LYS A 240 -6.98 12.29 10.65
N THR A 241 -6.88 11.01 11.01
CA THR A 241 -6.30 9.98 10.14
C THR A 241 -7.19 9.74 8.92
N LEU A 242 -8.50 9.60 9.11
CA LEU A 242 -9.48 9.45 8.02
C LEU A 242 -9.46 10.65 7.06
N ASP A 243 -9.40 11.88 7.58
CA ASP A 243 -9.32 13.08 6.75
C ASP A 243 -8.02 13.15 5.92
N ARG A 244 -6.92 12.59 6.43
CA ARG A 244 -5.64 12.48 5.69
C ARG A 244 -5.68 11.39 4.61
N ILE A 245 -6.32 10.26 4.91
CA ILE A 245 -6.56 9.18 3.94
C ILE A 245 -7.48 9.68 2.81
N GLY A 246 -8.48 10.47 3.18
CA GLY A 246 -9.56 10.92 2.31
C GLY A 246 -10.82 10.07 2.53
N LEU A 247 -11.92 10.74 2.87
CA LEU A 247 -13.14 10.07 3.32
C LEU A 247 -13.80 9.20 2.24
N ASP A 248 -13.69 9.60 0.97
CA ASP A 248 -14.13 8.79 -0.17
C ASP A 248 -13.33 7.48 -0.33
N THR A 249 -12.03 7.53 -0.05
CA THR A 249 -11.14 6.37 -0.14
C THR A 249 -11.42 5.42 1.01
N ALA A 250 -11.54 5.95 2.23
CA ALA A 250 -11.95 5.19 3.40
C ALA A 250 -13.32 4.53 3.18
N LYS A 251 -14.32 5.28 2.71
CA LYS A 251 -15.64 4.74 2.39
C LYS A 251 -15.57 3.63 1.35
N LYS A 252 -14.87 3.83 0.22
CA LYS A 252 -14.73 2.79 -0.82
C LYS A 252 -14.14 1.48 -0.29
N VAL A 253 -13.07 1.57 0.50
CA VAL A 253 -12.45 0.37 1.11
C VAL A 253 -13.42 -0.33 2.05
N ARG A 254 -14.14 0.43 2.87
CA ARG A 254 -15.12 -0.11 3.82
C ARG A 254 -16.31 -0.75 3.12
N ASP A 255 -16.90 -0.09 2.13
CA ASP A 255 -18.00 -0.61 1.32
C ASP A 255 -17.59 -1.90 0.61
N GLU A 256 -16.36 -1.96 0.09
CA GLU A 256 -15.82 -3.15 -0.58
C GLU A 256 -15.61 -4.30 0.41
N ILE A 257 -15.07 -4.04 1.61
CA ILE A 257 -14.94 -5.07 2.65
C ILE A 257 -16.33 -5.55 3.12
N ALA A 258 -17.30 -4.65 3.29
CA ALA A 258 -18.67 -5.01 3.67
C ALA A 258 -19.32 -5.91 2.62
N ARG A 259 -19.14 -5.55 1.34
CA ARG A 259 -19.69 -6.28 0.19
C ARG A 259 -19.07 -7.67 0.06
N LEU A 260 -17.76 -7.78 0.22
CA LEU A 260 -17.04 -9.05 0.07
C LEU A 260 -17.14 -9.94 1.32
N TYR A 261 -17.27 -9.33 2.52
CA TYR A 261 -17.16 -10.02 3.81
C TYR A 261 -18.17 -9.47 4.83
N PRO A 262 -19.48 -9.67 4.60
CA PRO A 262 -20.54 -9.07 5.41
C PRO A 262 -20.50 -9.46 6.90
N ASP A 263 -19.94 -10.63 7.23
CA ASP A 263 -19.82 -11.10 8.61
C ASP A 263 -18.58 -10.55 9.34
N LEU A 264 -17.58 -10.07 8.59
CA LEU A 264 -16.28 -9.69 9.14
C LEU A 264 -16.30 -8.31 9.78
N ILE A 265 -16.97 -7.40 9.11
CA ILE A 265 -17.29 -6.09 9.63
C ILE A 265 -18.81 -6.01 9.56
N LYS A 266 -19.47 -6.08 10.71
CA LYS A 266 -20.84 -5.57 10.83
C LYS A 266 -20.74 -4.07 10.61
N VAL A 267 -20.59 -3.65 9.35
CA VAL A 267 -20.55 -2.25 8.96
C VAL A 267 -21.90 -1.71 9.38
N ARG A 268 -21.93 -1.07 10.54
CA ARG A 268 -23.09 -0.30 10.96
C ARG A 268 -23.19 0.87 9.99
N SER A 269 -24.41 1.27 9.69
CA SER A 269 -24.67 2.40 8.81
C SER A 269 -24.08 3.66 9.45
N ASN A 270 -22.86 4.04 9.05
CA ASN A 270 -22.17 5.23 9.55
C ASN A 270 -22.68 6.45 8.76
N SER A 271 -23.84 6.95 9.16
CA SER A 271 -24.52 8.10 8.55
C SER A 271 -23.63 9.33 8.43
N ILE A 272 -22.70 9.53 9.37
CA ILE A 272 -21.79 10.69 9.40
C ILE A 272 -20.77 10.65 8.26
N LEU A 273 -20.17 9.48 7.98
CA LEU A 273 -19.20 9.32 6.89
C LEU A 273 -19.89 9.49 5.53
N ASP A 274 -21.06 8.85 5.37
CA ASP A 274 -21.83 8.92 4.13
C ASP A 274 -22.28 10.34 3.82
N LYS A 275 -22.71 11.08 4.83
CA LYS A 275 -23.07 12.50 4.72
C LYS A 275 -21.89 13.34 4.24
N LEU A 276 -20.73 13.24 4.89
CA LEU A 276 -19.54 14.02 4.53
C LEU A 276 -19.06 13.71 3.11
N VAL A 277 -19.06 12.44 2.71
CA VAL A 277 -18.70 12.06 1.34
C VAL A 277 -19.70 12.61 0.33
N LYS A 278 -21.01 12.54 0.61
CA LYS A 278 -22.08 13.09 -0.24
C LYS A 278 -21.98 14.61 -0.41
N GLU A 279 -21.56 15.32 0.64
CA GLU A 279 -21.37 16.78 0.63
C GLU A 279 -20.03 17.21 -0.02
N GLY A 280 -19.16 16.26 -0.41
CA GLY A 280 -17.85 16.58 -0.97
C GLY A 280 -16.82 17.01 0.07
N HIS A 281 -17.09 16.79 1.35
CA HIS A 281 -16.15 17.01 2.45
C HIS A 281 -15.21 15.79 2.56
N LEU A 282 -14.22 15.71 1.69
CA LEU A 282 -13.34 14.53 1.54
C LEU A 282 -12.04 14.58 2.37
N GLY A 283 -11.98 15.43 3.39
CA GLY A 283 -10.83 15.59 4.28
C GLY A 283 -9.83 16.66 3.82
N VAL A 284 -8.55 16.45 4.10
CA VAL A 284 -7.46 17.41 3.84
C VAL A 284 -7.43 17.85 2.38
N LYS A 285 -7.68 16.92 1.45
CA LYS A 285 -7.59 17.17 0.01
C LYS A 285 -8.64 18.16 -0.54
N THR A 286 -9.77 18.30 0.13
CA THR A 286 -10.85 19.26 -0.19
C THR A 286 -10.88 20.45 0.76
N GLY A 287 -9.99 20.49 1.76
CA GLY A 287 -9.99 21.52 2.79
C GLY A 287 -11.02 21.30 3.90
N GLN A 288 -11.78 20.22 3.87
CA GLN A 288 -12.81 19.91 4.86
C GLN A 288 -13.19 18.43 4.83
N GLY A 289 -13.31 17.83 6.01
CA GLY A 289 -13.86 16.50 6.29
C GLY A 289 -14.52 16.52 7.67
N PHE A 290 -14.04 15.70 8.60
CA PHE A 290 -14.41 15.82 10.02
C PHE A 290 -13.91 17.14 10.62
N TYR A 291 -12.75 17.62 10.16
CA TYR A 291 -12.20 18.91 10.50
C TYR A 291 -12.19 19.87 9.30
N LYS A 292 -12.01 21.16 9.59
CA LYS A 292 -11.73 22.19 8.57
C LYS A 292 -10.23 22.42 8.44
N TYR A 293 -9.73 22.44 7.21
CA TYR A 293 -8.33 22.62 6.89
C TYR A 293 -8.14 23.90 6.08
N SER A 294 -7.20 24.75 6.49
CA SER A 294 -6.81 25.90 5.68
C SER A 294 -6.15 25.42 4.38
N LYS A 295 -6.37 26.11 3.25
CA LYS A 295 -5.80 25.77 1.93
C LYS A 295 -4.26 25.60 1.90
N LYS A 296 -3.55 26.02 2.97
CA LYS A 296 -2.10 25.88 3.13
C LYS A 296 -1.66 24.53 3.72
N ALA A 297 -2.57 23.72 4.26
CA ALA A 297 -2.26 22.38 4.75
C ALA A 297 -2.27 21.34 3.61
N LYS A 298 -1.40 21.50 2.61
CA LYS A 298 -1.08 20.39 1.72
C LYS A 298 0.04 19.58 2.37
N LEU A 299 -0.26 18.30 2.65
CA LEU A 299 0.69 17.24 2.99
C LEU A 299 1.94 17.30 2.12
#